data_AF-A0A7M4A3I7-F1
#
_entry.id   AF-A0A7M4A3I7-F1
#
_cell.length_a   1.000
_cell.length_b   1.000
_cell.length_c   1.000
_cell.angle_alpha   90.00
_cell.angle_beta   90.00
_cell.angle_gamma   90.00
#
_symmetry.space_group_name_H-M   'P 1'
#
loop_
_entity.id
_entity.type
_entity.pdbx_description
1 polymer ?
#
loop_
_entity_poly.entity_id
_entity_poly.type
_entity_poly.pdbx_seq_one_letter_code
_entity_poly.pdbx_strand_id
1 'polypeptide(L)'
;MKDHLNPTSPIKEYYDGEILYMYLSDNFTQVLTADEVDQWGPIVLEDHLIYLEESDDGVVIKVHSWTPELKSYSNIVLQIASIIGIVIVFIYINQKQLEAKSKISFVEEE
;
A
#
# COMPACT_ATOMS: atom_id res chain seq x y z
N MET A 1 -27.97 -22.65 7.38
CA MET A 1 -27.59 -21.56 8.30
C MET A 1 -27.50 -22.17 9.69
N LYS A 2 -26.30 -22.11 10.31
CA LYS A 2 -25.95 -22.67 11.64
C LYS A 2 -25.43 -24.11 11.64
N ASP A 3 -24.26 -24.34 11.02
CA ASP A 3 -23.53 -25.62 11.14
C ASP A 3 -22.07 -25.43 11.63
N HIS A 4 -21.72 -24.23 12.11
CA HIS A 4 -20.32 -23.82 12.35
C HIS A 4 -19.93 -23.91 13.85
N LEU A 5 -20.69 -24.65 14.65
CA LEU A 5 -20.55 -24.70 16.11
C LEU A 5 -20.42 -26.13 16.65
N ASN A 6 -20.13 -27.12 15.81
CA ASN A 6 -19.88 -28.48 16.30
C ASN A 6 -18.43 -28.58 16.80
N PRO A 7 -18.18 -28.59 18.12
CA PRO A 7 -16.82 -28.66 18.68
C PRO A 7 -16.13 -30.00 18.38
N THR A 8 -16.88 -30.99 17.89
CA THR A 8 -16.37 -32.32 17.53
C THR A 8 -15.84 -32.38 16.09
N SER A 9 -16.14 -31.36 15.27
CA SER A 9 -15.65 -31.27 13.89
C SER A 9 -15.50 -29.79 13.47
N PRO A 10 -14.52 -29.07 14.02
CA PRO A 10 -14.24 -27.69 13.63
C PRO A 10 -13.84 -27.58 12.15
N ILE A 11 -14.17 -26.45 11.52
CA ILE A 11 -13.71 -26.08 10.19
C ILE A 11 -12.23 -25.70 10.27
N LYS A 12 -11.46 -25.96 9.21
CA LYS A 12 -10.00 -25.76 9.18
C LYS A 12 -9.56 -24.31 9.50
N GLU A 13 -10.36 -23.33 9.12
CA GLU A 13 -10.21 -21.88 9.36
C GLU A 13 -10.34 -21.46 10.83
N TYR A 14 -10.57 -22.39 11.76
CA TYR A 14 -10.60 -22.11 13.20
C TYR A 14 -9.47 -22.79 13.97
N TYR A 15 -8.51 -23.38 13.27
CA TYR A 15 -7.36 -24.04 13.89
C TYR A 15 -6.12 -23.14 13.97
N ASP A 16 -6.10 -22.06 13.22
CA ASP A 16 -5.07 -21.05 13.18
C ASP A 16 -5.27 -19.96 14.23
N GLY A 17 -4.15 -19.43 14.73
CA GLY A 17 -4.13 -18.26 15.59
C GLY A 17 -4.27 -16.97 14.79
N GLU A 18 -5.42 -16.31 14.89
CA GLU A 18 -5.59 -14.93 14.41
C GLU A 18 -5.16 -13.91 15.48
N ILE A 19 -4.59 -12.78 15.04
CA ILE A 19 -4.21 -11.68 15.91
C ILE A 19 -5.23 -10.55 15.82
N LEU A 20 -5.92 -10.32 16.93
CA LEU A 20 -6.82 -9.20 17.12
C LEU A 20 -6.18 -8.15 18.04
N TYR A 21 -6.34 -6.88 17.68
CA TYR A 21 -5.80 -5.76 18.42
C TYR A 21 -6.91 -4.84 18.93
N MET A 22 -6.92 -4.61 20.24
CA MET A 22 -7.95 -3.81 20.90
C MET A 22 -7.40 -2.43 21.28
N TYR A 23 -7.97 -1.39 20.66
CA TYR A 23 -7.73 -0.01 21.06
C TYR A 23 -8.56 0.29 22.30
N LEU A 24 -7.91 0.36 23.47
CA LEU A 24 -8.58 0.62 24.75
C LEU A 24 -9.26 1.99 24.82
N SER A 25 -8.72 2.99 24.11
CA SER A 25 -9.29 4.35 24.07
C SER A 25 -10.65 4.38 23.38
N ASP A 26 -10.75 3.64 22.28
CA ASP A 26 -11.88 3.72 21.35
C ASP A 26 -12.83 2.53 21.54
N ASN A 27 -12.48 1.60 22.44
CA ASN A 27 -13.14 0.32 22.67
C ASN A 27 -13.43 -0.41 21.35
N PHE A 28 -12.46 -0.36 20.45
CA PHE A 28 -12.57 -0.90 19.10
C PHE A 28 -11.53 -2.00 18.90
N THR A 29 -12.00 -3.15 18.41
CA THR A 29 -11.15 -4.29 18.07
C THR A 29 -10.94 -4.34 16.57
N GLN A 30 -9.68 -4.25 16.15
CA GLN A 30 -9.24 -4.44 14.78
C GLN A 30 -8.75 -5.88 14.60
N VAL A 31 -9.15 -6.51 13.51
CA VAL A 31 -8.55 -7.78 13.07
C VAL A 31 -7.30 -7.45 12.26
N LEU A 32 -6.13 -7.88 12.72
CA LEU A 32 -4.86 -7.59 12.05
C LEU A 32 -4.46 -8.68 11.09
N THR A 33 -4.78 -9.91 11.42
CA THR A 33 -4.50 -11.07 10.60
C THR A 33 -5.75 -11.93 10.52
N ALA A 34 -6.18 -12.16 9.29
CA ALA A 34 -7.37 -12.93 8.90
C ALA A 34 -7.02 -13.68 7.62
N ASP A 35 -6.01 -14.53 7.74
CA ASP A 35 -5.47 -15.39 6.69
C ASP A 35 -5.38 -16.83 7.22
N GLU A 36 -5.10 -17.81 6.35
CA GLU A 36 -5.04 -19.23 6.75
C GLU A 36 -3.69 -19.62 7.37
N VAL A 37 -2.94 -18.66 7.93
CA VAL A 37 -1.56 -18.85 8.41
C VAL A 37 -1.55 -18.81 9.93
N ASP A 38 -0.98 -19.85 10.55
CA ASP A 38 -0.88 -19.88 12.01
C ASP A 38 0.09 -18.82 12.53
N GLN A 39 -0.39 -17.96 13.43
CA GLN A 39 0.36 -16.84 13.98
C GLN A 39 0.19 -16.74 15.49
N TRP A 40 1.27 -16.45 16.21
CA TRP A 40 1.24 -16.44 17.67
C TRP A 40 2.30 -15.52 18.30
N GLY A 41 2.20 -15.37 19.62
CA GLY A 41 3.16 -14.61 20.43
C GLY A 41 3.23 -13.11 20.11
N PRO A 42 2.09 -12.38 20.04
CA PRO A 42 2.11 -10.95 19.75
C PRO A 42 2.83 -10.15 20.85
N ILE A 43 3.73 -9.27 20.44
CA ILE A 43 4.43 -8.30 21.29
C ILE A 43 4.13 -6.91 20.74
N VAL A 44 3.46 -6.09 21.55
CA VAL A 44 3.10 -4.72 21.20
C VAL A 44 4.22 -3.77 21.62
N LEU A 45 4.72 -3.01 20.67
CA LEU A 45 5.65 -1.89 20.83
C LEU A 45 4.92 -0.57 20.52
N GLU A 46 5.58 0.56 20.71
CA GLU A 46 5.00 1.89 20.48
C GLU A 46 4.47 2.06 19.04
N ASP A 47 5.30 1.77 18.04
CA ASP A 47 4.95 1.92 16.62
C ASP A 47 4.88 0.59 15.85
N HIS A 48 5.02 -0.54 16.55
CA HIS A 48 5.15 -1.84 15.90
C HIS A 48 4.40 -2.94 16.66
N LEU A 49 3.95 -3.94 15.92
CA LEU A 49 3.51 -5.23 16.44
C LEU A 49 4.42 -6.31 15.89
N ILE A 50 4.99 -7.12 16.77
CA ILE A 50 5.85 -8.26 16.40
C ILE A 50 5.09 -9.54 16.72
N TYR A 51 5.12 -10.51 15.80
CA TYR A 51 4.53 -11.83 16.01
C TYR A 51 5.29 -12.90 15.24
N LEU A 52 5.05 -14.16 15.60
CA LEU A 52 5.57 -15.33 14.91
C LEU A 52 4.52 -15.82 13.92
N GLU A 53 4.97 -16.26 12.75
CA GLU A 53 4.13 -16.81 11.69
C GLU A 53 4.74 -18.14 11.20
N GLU A 54 3.90 -19.13 10.97
CA GLU A 54 4.30 -20.38 10.31
C GLU A 54 4.56 -20.14 8.81
N SER A 55 5.68 -20.65 8.31
CA SER A 55 6.10 -20.60 6.92
C SER A 55 6.55 -21.98 6.44
N ASP A 56 6.62 -22.19 5.13
CA ASP A 56 7.01 -23.46 4.52
C ASP A 56 8.37 -23.99 5.02
N ASP A 57 9.28 -23.08 5.38
CA ASP A 57 10.64 -23.37 5.85
C ASP A 57 10.80 -23.33 7.40
N GLY A 58 9.71 -23.10 8.14
CA GLY A 58 9.73 -23.02 9.61
C GLY A 58 9.05 -21.76 10.17
N VAL A 59 9.52 -21.26 11.31
CA VAL A 59 8.91 -20.10 11.98
C VAL A 59 9.62 -18.81 11.59
N VAL A 60 8.86 -17.82 11.12
CA VAL A 60 9.37 -16.49 10.77
C VAL A 60 8.87 -15.43 11.76
N ILE A 61 9.68 -14.40 11.97
CA ILE A 61 9.30 -13.24 12.78
C ILE A 61 8.72 -12.17 11.84
N LYS A 62 7.49 -11.76 12.08
CA LYS A 62 6.81 -10.69 11.37
C LYS A 62 6.79 -9.43 12.19
N VAL A 63 6.96 -8.30 11.49
CA VAL A 63 6.96 -6.96 12.05
C VAL A 63 5.93 -6.14 11.28
N HIS A 64 4.87 -5.74 11.97
CA HIS A 64 3.81 -4.88 11.47
C HIS A 64 4.02 -3.47 12.01
N SER A 65 4.27 -2.48 11.14
CA SER A 65 4.48 -1.08 11.52
C SER A 65 3.18 -0.28 11.44
N TRP A 66 2.85 0.45 12.50
CA TRP A 66 1.67 1.34 12.56
C TRP A 66 1.90 2.65 11.81
N THR A 67 3.16 3.05 11.65
CA THR A 67 3.53 4.27 10.94
C THR A 67 3.61 4.01 9.44
N PRO A 68 2.99 4.86 8.60
CA PRO A 68 3.13 4.73 7.15
C PRO A 68 4.57 5.05 6.75
N GLU A 69 5.29 4.07 6.22
CA GLU A 69 6.61 4.30 5.63
C GLU A 69 6.48 5.23 4.42
N LEU A 70 7.13 6.40 4.49
CA LEU A 70 7.26 7.31 3.35
C LEU A 70 8.23 6.72 2.32
N LYS A 71 7.75 5.78 1.50
CA LYS A 71 8.52 5.28 0.35
C LYS A 71 8.61 6.37 -0.71
N SER A 72 9.83 6.67 -1.17
CA SER A 72 10.03 7.55 -2.33
C SER A 72 9.26 6.99 -3.53
N TYR A 73 8.55 7.83 -4.29
CA TYR A 73 7.64 7.42 -5.35
C TYR A 73 6.43 6.59 -4.89
N SER A 74 5.93 6.79 -3.66
CA SER A 74 4.70 6.12 -3.21
C SER A 74 3.43 6.67 -3.89
N ASN A 75 3.42 7.96 -4.28
CA ASN A 75 2.23 8.58 -4.87
C ASN A 75 2.18 8.39 -6.40
N ILE A 76 1.34 7.45 -6.85
CA ILE A 76 1.17 7.12 -8.28
C ILE A 76 0.58 8.30 -9.07
N VAL A 77 -0.29 9.09 -8.44
CA VAL A 77 -0.94 10.26 -9.06
C VAL A 77 0.11 11.34 -9.33
N LEU A 78 1.00 11.60 -8.36
CA LEU A 78 2.07 12.58 -8.51
C LEU A 78 3.07 12.18 -9.60
N GLN A 79 3.39 10.89 -9.70
CA GLN A 79 4.27 10.36 -10.75
C GLN A 79 3.69 10.57 -12.14
N ILE A 80 2.43 10.19 -12.34
CA ILE A 80 1.74 10.35 -13.62
C ILE A 80 1.64 11.84 -13.97
N ALA A 81 1.27 12.70 -13.00
CA ALA A 81 1.19 14.14 -13.21
C ALA A 81 2.53 14.75 -13.63
N SER A 82 3.64 14.29 -13.04
CA SER A 82 4.98 14.77 -13.40
C SER A 82 5.35 14.40 -14.84
N ILE A 83 5.10 13.16 -15.25
CA ILE A 83 5.36 12.70 -16.63
C ILE A 83 4.53 13.52 -17.62
N ILE A 84 3.23 13.70 -17.36
CA ILE A 84 2.35 14.50 -18.21
C ILE A 84 2.83 15.96 -18.28
N GLY A 85 3.23 16.55 -17.15
CA GLY A 85 3.74 17.90 -17.09
C GLY A 85 4.97 18.11 -17.97
N ILE A 86 5.92 17.17 -17.95
CA ILE A 86 7.11 17.20 -18.82
C ILE A 86 6.69 17.19 -20.30
N VAL A 87 5.76 16.30 -20.69
CA VAL A 87 5.28 16.21 -22.08
C VAL A 87 4.62 17.51 -22.54
N ILE A 88 3.78 18.12 -21.70
CA ILE A 88 3.11 19.39 -22.02
C ILE A 88 4.12 20.52 -22.22
N VAL A 89 5.16 20.59 -21.39
CA VAL A 89 6.23 21.60 -21.54
C VAL A 89 6.96 21.41 -22.87
N PHE A 90 7.25 20.16 -23.26
CA PHE A 90 7.84 19.87 -24.57
C PHE A 90 6.95 20.31 -25.73
N ILE A 91 5.64 20.05 -25.65
CA ILE A 91 4.68 20.49 -26.66
C ILE A 91 4.66 22.02 -26.75
N TYR A 92 4.60 22.71 -25.60
CA TYR A 92 4.59 24.17 -25.53
C TYR A 92 5.85 24.79 -26.16
N ILE A 93 7.03 24.26 -25.83
CA ILE A 93 8.30 24.73 -26.40
C ILE A 93 8.31 24.54 -27.92
N ASN A 94 7.87 23.38 -28.42
CA ASN A 94 7.82 23.12 -29.86
C ASN A 94 6.87 24.07 -30.59
N GLN A 95 5.66 24.30 -30.06
CA GLN A 95 4.71 25.26 -30.63
C GLN A 95 5.33 26.66 -30.71
N LYS A 96 5.95 27.11 -29.62
CA LYS A 96 6.59 28.42 -29.56
C LYS A 96 7.76 28.57 -30.54
N GLN A 97 8.53 27.51 -30.75
CA GLN A 97 9.61 27.52 -31.75
C GLN A 97 9.08 27.55 -33.19
N LEU A 98 7.99 26.83 -33.48
CA LEU A 98 7.35 26.86 -34.80
C LEU A 98 6.77 28.25 -35.11
N GLU A 99 6.10 28.87 -34.14
CA GLU A 99 5.59 30.24 -34.26
C GLU A 99 6.73 31.26 -34.47
N ALA A 100 7.83 31.12 -33.73
CA ALA A 100 9.00 31.98 -33.89
C ALA A 100 9.63 31.86 -35.27
N LYS A 101 9.76 30.64 -35.82
CA LYS A 101 10.28 30.42 -37.18
C LYS A 101 9.35 30.95 -38.26
N SER A 102 8.04 30.70 -38.13
CA SER A 102 7.01 31.24 -39.02
C SER A 102 7.07 32.77 -39.07
N LYS A 103 7.16 33.43 -37.90
CA LYS A 103 7.21 34.89 -37.83
C LYS A 103 8.46 35.49 -38.51
N ILE A 104 9.59 34.77 -38.53
CA ILE A 104 10.81 35.21 -39.22
C ILE A 104 10.66 35.08 -40.74
N SER A 105 10.05 34.00 -41.24
CA SER A 105 9.84 33.83 -42.68
C SER A 105 8.83 34.83 -43.27
N PHE A 106 7.80 35.22 -42.51
CA PHE A 106 6.84 36.24 -42.95
C PHE A 106 7.43 37.66 -43.01
N VAL A 107 8.50 37.95 -42.25
CA VAL A 107 9.17 39.26 -42.25
C VAL A 107 10.21 39.37 -43.37
N GLU A 108 10.69 38.26 -43.93
CA GLU A 108 11.58 38.25 -45.09
C GLU A 108 10.85 38.35 -46.44
N GLU A 109 9.53 38.18 -46.47
CA GLU A 109 8.69 38.23 -47.71
C GLU A 109 7.94 39.57 -47.93
N GLU A 110 7.99 40.54 -46.99
CA GLU A 110 7.51 41.93 -47.17
C GLU A 110 8.66 42.91 -47.47
#